data_AF-X1ASI9-F1
#
_entry.id   AF-X1ASI9-F1
#
_cell.length_a   1.000
_cell.length_b   1.000
_cell.length_c   1.000
_cell.angle_alpha   90.00
_cell.angle_beta   90.00
_cell.angle_gamma   90.00
#
_symmetry.space_group_name_H-M   'P 1'
#
loop_
_entity.id
_entity.type
_entity.pdbx_description
1 polymer ?
#
loop_
_entity_poly.entity_id
_entity_poly.type
_entity_poly.pdbx_seq_one_letter_code
_entity_poly.pdbx_strand_id
1 'polypeptide(L)' 'GIRTFIPIMIKQDTECHVVNTSSIEGLLSNGVGGSTYGVCKHALVFLSERLTQELEENGPKVKVSVVCPGFVKTNIFMA' A
#
# COMPACT_ATOMS: atom_id res chain seq x y z
N GLY A 1 6.96 4.15 -6.56
CA GLY A 1 7.57 3.19 -5.63
C GLY A 1 7.68 1.82 -6.26
N ILE A 2 6.59 1.05 -6.23
CA ILE A 2 6.45 -0.33 -6.72
C ILE A 2 7.21 -0.59 -8.03
N ARG A 3 6.84 0.08 -9.14
CA ARG A 3 7.46 -0.11 -10.47
C ARG A 3 8.98 0.06 -10.49
N THR A 4 9.54 0.91 -9.64
CA THR A 4 10.97 1.23 -9.61
C THR A 4 11.74 0.30 -8.68
N PHE A 5 11.26 0.14 -7.44
CA PHE A 5 12.03 -0.55 -6.40
C PHE A 5 11.86 -2.06 -6.41
N ILE A 6 10.71 -2.59 -6.83
CA ILE A 6 10.48 -4.04 -6.83
C ILE A 6 11.44 -4.78 -7.77
N PRO A 7 11.66 -4.33 -9.03
CA PRO A 7 12.66 -4.97 -9.89
C PRO A 7 14.07 -4.93 -9.29
N ILE A 8 14.40 -3.90 -8.53
CA ILE A 8 15.70 -3.78 -7.84
C ILE A 8 15.75 -4.79 -6.69
N MET A 9 14.73 -4.84 -5.84
CA MET A 9 14.63 -5.78 -4.71
C MET A 9 14.70 -7.24 -5.18
N ILE A 10 14.01 -7.59 -6.27
CA ILE A 10 14.07 -8.93 -6.88
C ILE A 10 15.50 -9.24 -7.33
N LYS A 11 16.17 -8.29 -8.01
CA LYS A 11 17.57 -8.47 -8.46
C LYS A 11 18.58 -8.56 -7.32
N GLN A 12 18.30 -7.92 -6.18
CA GLN A 12 19.16 -8.01 -4.99
C GLN A 12 19.15 -9.41 -4.37
N ASP A 13 18.09 -10.20 -4.60
CA ASP A 13 17.93 -11.57 -4.10
C ASP A 13 18.08 -11.70 -2.57
N THR A 14 17.67 -10.65 -1.84
CA THR A 14 17.64 -10.59 -0.38
C THR A 14 16.22 -10.38 0.14
N GLU A 15 15.97 -10.74 1.39
CA GLU A 15 14.69 -10.44 2.05
C GLU A 15 14.42 -8.93 2.03
N CYS A 16 13.26 -8.56 1.49
CA CYS A 16 12.83 -7.17 1.31
C CYS A 16 11.35 -7.01 1.68
N HIS A 17 10.95 -5.79 2.04
CA HIS A 17 9.56 -5.49 2.40
C HIS A 17 9.08 -4.17 1.80
N VAL A 18 7.91 -4.18 1.16
CA VAL A 18 7.20 -2.99 0.69
C VAL A 18 6.05 -2.68 1.64
N VAL A 19 6.03 -1.47 2.20
CA VAL A 19 4.93 -1.01 3.07
C VAL A 19 4.18 0.13 2.37
N ASN A 20 2.91 -0.13 2.02
CA ASN A 20 2.02 0.87 1.45
C ASN A 20 1.13 1.47 2.54
N THR A 21 1.05 2.80 2.62
CA THR A 21 0.18 3.48 3.58
C THR A 21 -1.17 3.80 2.95
N SER A 22 -2.19 3.01 3.28
CA SER A 22 -3.58 3.27 2.92
C SER A 22 -4.27 4.11 4.03
N SER A 23 -5.48 3.72 4.44
CA SER A 23 -6.33 4.38 5.44
C SER A 23 -7.48 3.44 5.83
N ILE A 24 -8.16 3.72 6.94
CA ILE A 24 -9.47 3.12 7.24
C ILE A 24 -10.48 3.37 6.11
N GLU A 25 -10.36 4.52 5.42
CA GLU A 25 -11.14 4.84 4.21
C GLU A 25 -10.75 4.00 2.98
N GLY A 26 -9.75 3.12 3.10
CA GLY A 26 -9.45 2.09 2.10
C GLY A 26 -10.19 0.77 2.31
N LEU A 27 -10.89 0.64 3.44
CA LEU A 27 -11.68 -0.54 3.82
C LEU A 27 -13.16 -0.22 3.99
N LEU A 28 -13.49 1.03 4.29
CA LEU A 28 -14.82 1.49 4.66
C LEU A 28 -15.10 2.83 3.97
N SER A 29 -16.35 3.06 3.59
CA SER A 29 -16.79 4.35 3.02
C SER A 29 -17.17 5.33 4.13
N ASN A 30 -16.23 5.62 5.03
CA ASN A 30 -16.47 6.44 6.23
C ASN A 30 -15.30 7.39 6.53
N GLY A 31 -15.35 8.62 6.01
CA GLY A 31 -14.40 9.61 6.49
C GLY A 31 -14.48 10.96 5.81
N VAL A 32 -13.47 11.77 6.09
CA VAL A 32 -13.39 13.20 5.77
C VAL A 32 -12.47 13.47 4.57
N GLY A 33 -11.78 12.46 4.06
CA GLY A 33 -10.91 12.59 2.88
C GLY A 33 -11.68 12.79 1.58
N GLY A 34 -12.97 12.45 1.56
CA GLY A 34 -13.83 12.60 0.38
C GLY A 34 -13.65 11.50 -0.65
N SER A 35 -14.41 11.58 -1.75
CA SER A 35 -14.54 10.50 -2.74
C SER A 35 -13.22 10.14 -3.42
N THR A 36 -12.41 11.13 -3.79
CA THR A 36 -11.12 10.89 -4.48
C THR A 36 -10.12 10.20 -3.57
N TYR A 37 -10.03 10.63 -2.30
CA TYR A 37 -9.17 9.99 -1.31
C TYR A 37 -9.61 8.56 -1.06
N GLY A 38 -10.89 8.32 -0.78
CA GLY A 38 -11.44 6.98 -0.53
C GLY A 38 -11.21 6.01 -1.69
N VAL A 39 -11.45 6.45 -2.94
CA VAL A 39 -11.19 5.64 -4.15
C VAL A 39 -9.71 5.26 -4.23
N CYS A 40 -8.80 6.22 -4.07
CA CYS A 40 -7.37 5.93 -4.10
C CYS A 40 -6.95 4.96 -2.99
N LYS A 41 -7.53 5.08 -1.79
CA LYS A 41 -7.18 4.22 -0.64
C LYS A 41 -7.73 2.80 -0.78
N HIS A 42 -8.91 2.62 -1.36
CA HIS A 42 -9.42 1.29 -1.72
C HIS A 42 -8.56 0.64 -2.81
N ALA A 43 -8.21 1.41 -3.86
CA ALA A 43 -7.35 0.93 -4.92
C ALA A 43 -5.96 0.49 -4.40
N LEU A 44 -5.40 1.20 -3.41
CA LEU A 44 -4.12 0.86 -2.82
C LEU A 44 -4.16 -0.43 -1.97
N VAL A 45 -5.29 -0.71 -1.29
CA VAL A 45 -5.49 -1.98 -0.56
C VAL A 45 -5.50 -3.13 -1.55
N PHE A 46 -6.37 -3.08 -2.56
CA PHE A 46 -6.45 -4.11 -3.60
C PHE A 46 -5.12 -4.31 -4.31
N LEU A 47 -4.43 -3.22 -4.68
CA LEU A 47 -3.11 -3.29 -5.31
C LEU A 47 -2.09 -4.02 -4.43
N SER A 48 -2.11 -3.80 -3.12
CA SER A 48 -1.15 -4.42 -2.20
C SER A 48 -1.42 -5.91 -1.99
N GLU A 49 -2.70 -6.29 -1.91
CA GLU A 49 -3.13 -7.68 -1.86
C GLU A 49 -2.75 -8.43 -3.14
N ARG A 50 -3.06 -7.82 -4.30
CA ARG A 50 -2.74 -8.41 -5.60
C ARG A 50 -1.23 -8.52 -5.81
N LEU A 51 -0.47 -7.50 -5.42
CA LEU A 51 0.98 -7.52 -5.52
C LEU A 51 1.62 -8.62 -4.67
N THR A 52 1.05 -8.92 -3.50
CA THR A 52 1.51 -10.05 -2.66
C THR A 52 1.43 -11.35 -3.46
N GLN A 53 0.30 -11.62 -4.11
CA GLN A 53 0.08 -12.82 -4.93
C GLN A 53 1.02 -12.87 -6.14
N GLU A 54 1.25 -11.74 -6.81
CA GLU A 54 2.16 -11.68 -7.97
C GLU A 54 3.62 -11.95 -7.60
N LEU A 55 4.03 -11.58 -6.38
CA LEU A 55 5.39 -11.77 -5.89
C LEU A 55 5.66 -13.19 -5.36
N GLU A 56 4.64 -13.96 -5.00
CA GLU A 56 4.81 -15.36 -4.58
C GLU A 56 5.56 -16.19 -5.63
N GLU A 57 5.30 -15.93 -6.92
CA GLU A 57 5.95 -16.63 -8.03
C GLU A 57 7.19 -15.88 -8.56
N ASN A 58 7.11 -14.54 -8.65
CA ASN A 58 8.11 -13.74 -9.39
C ASN A 58 9.18 -13.10 -8.50
N GLY A 59 9.02 -13.12 -7.19
CA GLY A 59 9.93 -12.47 -6.25
C GLY A 59 9.64 -12.83 -4.80
N PRO A 60 9.70 -14.12 -4.40
CA PRO A 60 9.16 -14.63 -3.13
C PRO A 60 9.83 -14.03 -1.88
N LYS A 61 11.04 -13.48 -2.01
CA LYS A 61 11.77 -12.75 -0.95
C LYS A 61 11.30 -11.31 -0.74
N VAL A 62 10.43 -10.79 -1.60
CA VAL A 62 9.84 -9.45 -1.47
C VAL A 62 8.44 -9.59 -0.89
N LYS A 63 8.25 -9.17 0.35
CA LYS A 63 6.94 -9.16 1.01
C LYS A 63 6.27 -7.80 0.90
N VAL A 64 4.94 -7.79 1.01
CA VAL A 64 4.14 -6.56 0.94
C VAL A 64 3.21 -6.49 2.13
N SER A 65 3.04 -5.30 2.68
CA SER A 65 1.99 -5.01 3.65
C SER A 65 1.34 -3.68 3.33
N VAL A 66 0.05 -3.60 3.64
CA VAL A 66 -0.71 -2.34 3.60
C VAL A 66 -1.13 -1.98 5.01
N VAL A 67 -0.81 -0.77 5.43
CA VAL A 67 -1.27 -0.23 6.72
C VAL A 67 -2.49 0.66 6.50
N CYS A 68 -3.57 0.40 7.25
CA CYS A 68 -4.85 1.10 7.14
C CYS A 68 -5.15 1.88 8.43
N PRO A 69 -4.49 3.02 8.66
CA PRO A 69 -4.68 3.81 9.87
C PRO A 69 -6.06 4.48 9.92
N GLY A 70 -6.61 4.60 11.13
CA GLY A 70 -7.68 5.56 11.43
C GLY A 70 -7.14 6.99 11.53
N PHE A 71 -7.79 7.85 12.32
CA PHE A 71 -7.31 9.21 12.53
C PHE A 71 -5.98 9.25 13.29
N VAL A 72 -5.00 9.95 12.73
CA VAL A 72 -3.68 10.18 13.34
C VAL A 72 -3.39 11.67 13.32
N LYS A 73 -2.91 12.22 14.45
CA LYS A 73 -2.54 13.64 14.58
C LYS A 73 -1.27 13.96 13.75
N THR A 74 -1.48 14.21 12.47
CA THR A 74 -0.48 14.67 11.50
C THR A 74 -1.01 15.91 10.77
N ASN A 75 -0.25 16.44 9.81
CA ASN A 75 -0.67 17.59 9.00
C ASN A 75 -1.54 17.21 7.80
N ILE A 76 -2.00 15.94 7.67
CA ILE A 76 -2.73 15.46 6.48
C ILE A 76 -4.07 16.18 6.21
N PHE A 77 -4.64 16.82 7.23
CA PHE A 77 -5.89 17.60 7.13
C PHE A 77 -5.66 19.11 7.24
N MET A 78 -4.42 19.57 7.34
CA MET A 78 -4.09 20.99 7.38
C MET A 78 -3.90 21.46 5.92
N ALA A 79 -4.80 22.33 5.46
CA ALA A 79 -4.67 23.04 4.18
C ALA A 79 -3.84 24.32 4.38
#